data_AF-A0A318TIF4-F1
#
_entry.id   AF-A0A318TIF4-F1
#
_cell.length_a   1.000
_cell.length_b   1.000
_cell.length_c   1.000
_cell.angle_alpha   90.00
_cell.angle_beta   90.00
_cell.angle_gamma   90.00
#
_symmetry.space_group_name_H-M   'P 1'
#
loop_
_entity.id
_entity.type
_entity.pdbx_description
1 polymer ?
#
loop_
_entity_poly.entity_id
_entity_poly.type
_entity_poly.pdbx_seq_one_letter_code
_entity_poly.pdbx_strand_id
1 'polypeptide(L)'
;MTDILLKYMSEFTLMSEDEQRAISESLRIEEYKKGKYLLRQGELSSIKCYFVLEGCVRQFFIDESGKEVTSNFYTEEQAIPVINEKTQGDLAKYFLVCVENCIIVVGDVATENMMFNKYPQLEMMIRKMMEINIGEMQEQFGGFISSSPEERYKTVLRQRPHLIDRVPQHQLASYLGITPESLSRIKKRIKKSNY
;
A
#
# COMPACT_ATOMS: atom_id res chain seq x y z
N MET A 1 7.54 7.36 16.13
CA MET A 1 7.70 6.70 14.81
C MET A 1 7.39 5.21 14.88
N THR A 2 7.93 4.47 15.87
CA THR A 2 7.55 3.08 16.16
C THR A 2 6.20 2.96 16.88
N ASP A 3 5.57 4.07 17.29
CA ASP A 3 4.31 4.08 18.05
C ASP A 3 3.16 3.39 17.30
N ILE A 4 3.11 3.50 15.97
CA ILE A 4 2.16 2.75 15.13
C ILE A 4 2.41 1.24 15.31
N LEU A 5 3.66 0.80 15.20
CA LEU A 5 4.02 -0.61 15.35
C LEU A 5 3.72 -1.13 16.77
N LEU A 6 4.00 -0.34 17.80
CA LEU A 6 3.69 -0.67 19.20
C LEU A 6 2.18 -0.76 19.46
N LYS A 7 1.37 0.11 18.83
CA LYS A 7 -0.09 0.02 18.85
C LYS A 7 -0.55 -1.32 18.27
N TYR A 8 -0.06 -1.71 17.10
CA TYR A 8 -0.40 -3.00 16.49
C TYR A 8 0.07 -4.19 17.34
N MET A 9 1.29 -4.16 17.88
CA MET A 9 1.78 -5.21 18.77
C MET A 9 0.87 -5.35 20.00
N SER A 10 0.47 -4.25 20.62
CA SER A 10 -0.42 -4.26 21.78
C SER A 10 -1.85 -4.70 21.47
N GLU A 11 -2.36 -4.39 20.27
CA GLU A 11 -3.73 -4.72 19.86
C GLU A 11 -3.89 -6.20 19.49
N PHE A 12 -2.86 -6.79 18.88
CA PHE A 12 -2.94 -8.13 18.29
C PHE A 12 -2.18 -9.22 19.07
N THR A 13 -1.34 -8.85 20.04
CA THR A 13 -0.48 -9.79 20.79
C THR A 13 -0.48 -9.52 22.30
N LEU A 14 0.09 -10.45 23.08
CA LEU A 14 0.31 -10.31 24.53
C LEU A 14 1.81 -10.12 24.84
N MET A 15 2.57 -9.54 23.90
CA MET A 15 4.00 -9.30 24.05
C MET A 15 4.27 -8.30 25.18
N SER A 16 5.28 -8.62 26.01
CA SER A 16 5.81 -7.70 27.02
C SER A 16 6.44 -6.45 26.38
N GLU A 17 6.55 -5.37 27.15
CA GLU A 17 7.19 -4.14 26.67
C GLU A 17 8.64 -4.36 26.17
N ASP A 18 9.37 -5.28 26.82
CA ASP A 18 10.73 -5.65 26.43
C ASP A 18 10.75 -6.39 25.08
N GLU A 19 9.80 -7.29 24.83
CA GLU A 19 9.66 -7.96 23.54
C GLU A 19 9.27 -6.97 22.44
N GLN A 20 8.30 -6.07 22.70
CA GLN A 20 7.87 -5.05 21.76
C GLN A 20 9.02 -4.11 21.38
N ARG A 21 9.84 -3.72 22.36
CA ARG A 21 11.03 -2.89 22.14
C ARG A 21 12.09 -3.64 21.33
N ALA A 22 12.41 -4.87 21.70
CA ALA A 22 13.37 -5.70 20.99
C ALA A 22 12.96 -5.94 19.52
N ILE A 23 11.67 -6.16 19.26
CA ILE A 23 11.15 -6.28 17.89
C ILE A 23 11.31 -4.95 17.18
N SER A 24 10.88 -3.84 17.78
CA SER A 24 10.96 -2.50 17.17
C SER A 24 12.39 -2.11 16.78
N GLU A 25 13.38 -2.45 17.62
CA GLU A 25 14.81 -2.20 17.37
C GLU A 25 15.38 -3.10 16.27
N SER A 26 14.78 -4.26 16.04
CA SER A 26 15.19 -5.18 14.96
C SER A 26 14.62 -4.81 13.59
N LEU A 27 13.63 -3.91 13.53
CA LEU A 27 13.01 -3.51 12.29
C LEU A 27 13.91 -2.57 11.49
N ARG A 28 14.08 -2.91 10.21
CA ARG A 28 14.78 -2.04 9.27
C ARG A 28 13.83 -0.96 8.77
N ILE A 29 14.01 0.26 9.28
CA ILE A 29 13.25 1.44 8.86
C ILE A 29 14.10 2.25 7.89
N GLU A 30 13.54 2.57 6.72
CA GLU A 30 14.19 3.40 5.71
C GLU A 30 13.35 4.62 5.33
N GLU A 31 14.04 5.72 5.08
CA GLU A 31 13.47 6.92 4.50
C GLU A 31 13.68 6.96 2.99
N TYR A 32 12.62 7.23 2.25
CA TYR A 32 12.64 7.38 0.81
C TYR A 32 12.14 8.76 0.40
N LYS A 33 12.85 9.39 -0.55
CA LYS A 33 12.41 10.68 -1.11
C LYS A 33 11.33 10.47 -2.17
N LYS A 34 10.50 11.49 -2.37
CA LYS A 34 9.56 11.56 -3.49
C LYS A 34 10.21 11.16 -4.82
N GLY A 35 9.54 10.30 -5.58
CA GLY A 35 9.99 9.79 -6.88
C GLY A 35 10.96 8.61 -6.80
N LYS A 36 11.37 8.18 -5.59
CA LYS A 36 12.19 7.00 -5.42
C LYS A 36 11.38 5.74 -5.73
N TYR A 37 11.97 4.85 -6.52
CA TYR A 37 11.43 3.53 -6.78
C TYR A 37 11.87 2.57 -5.68
N LEU A 38 10.90 1.85 -5.10
CA LEU A 38 11.13 0.72 -4.20
C LEU A 38 11.26 -0.58 -4.98
N LEU A 39 10.60 -0.64 -6.14
CA LEU A 39 10.64 -1.77 -7.05
C LEU A 39 10.40 -1.27 -8.47
N ARG A 40 11.19 -1.76 -9.43
CA ARG A 40 10.92 -1.56 -10.86
C ARG A 40 10.49 -2.88 -11.50
N GLN A 41 9.61 -2.79 -12.48
CA GLN A 41 9.27 -3.93 -13.31
C GLN A 41 10.54 -4.53 -13.93
N GLY A 42 10.65 -5.86 -13.91
CA GLY A 42 11.82 -6.57 -14.43
C GLY A 42 13.02 -6.60 -13.48
N GLU A 43 12.99 -5.92 -12.33
CA GLU A 43 13.98 -6.18 -11.28
C GLU A 43 13.70 -7.55 -10.64
N LEU A 44 14.76 -8.24 -10.22
CA LEU A 44 14.64 -9.37 -9.32
C LEU A 44 13.97 -8.87 -8.05
N SER A 45 12.70 -9.24 -7.88
CA SER A 45 12.02 -9.06 -6.62
C SER A 45 12.60 -10.10 -5.67
N SER A 46 13.72 -9.76 -5.01
CA SER A 46 14.00 -10.37 -3.72
C SER A 46 12.71 -10.23 -2.91
N ILE A 47 12.18 -11.33 -2.36
CA ILE A 47 10.91 -11.30 -1.62
C ILE A 47 11.07 -10.30 -0.48
N LYS A 48 10.47 -9.13 -0.65
CA LYS A 48 10.49 -8.02 0.28
C LYS A 48 9.06 -7.72 0.69
N CYS A 49 8.89 -7.30 1.92
CA CYS A 49 7.66 -6.73 2.40
C CYS A 49 7.93 -5.27 2.74
N TYR A 50 7.00 -4.38 2.38
CA TYR A 50 7.06 -2.99 2.82
C TYR A 50 5.87 -2.70 3.70
N PHE A 51 6.08 -1.91 4.75
CA PHE A 51 5.00 -1.37 5.57
C PHE A 51 5.15 0.14 5.69
N VAL A 52 4.12 0.88 5.28
CA VAL A 52 4.18 2.34 5.23
C VAL A 52 3.89 2.91 6.62
N LEU A 53 4.90 3.52 7.25
CA LEU A 53 4.74 4.25 8.50
C LEU A 53 4.29 5.69 8.25
N GLU A 54 4.83 6.30 7.20
CA GLU A 54 4.49 7.65 6.75
C GLU A 54 4.66 7.73 5.24
N GLY A 55 3.76 8.44 4.56
CA GLY A 55 3.88 8.74 3.14
C GLY A 55 2.89 7.97 2.25
N CYS A 56 3.10 8.05 0.94
CA CYS A 56 2.24 7.42 -0.05
C CYS A 56 3.08 6.75 -1.14
N VAL A 57 2.87 5.45 -1.34
CA VAL A 57 3.51 4.64 -2.38
C VAL A 57 2.48 4.29 -3.45
N ARG A 58 2.80 4.55 -4.71
CA ARG A 58 1.97 4.19 -5.86
C ARG A 58 2.46 2.88 -6.46
N GLN A 59 1.53 1.97 -6.70
CA GLN A 59 1.73 0.79 -7.54
C GLN A 59 1.12 1.00 -8.92
N PHE A 60 1.88 0.73 -9.97
CA PHE A 60 1.39 0.83 -11.33
C PHE A 60 2.05 -0.18 -12.28
N PHE A 61 1.37 -0.43 -13.40
CA PHE A 61 1.81 -1.24 -14.52
C PHE A 61 2.00 -0.37 -15.75
N ILE A 62 2.74 -0.87 -16.74
CA ILE A 62 2.76 -0.31 -18.08
C ILE A 62 1.85 -1.18 -18.95
N ASP A 63 0.85 -0.57 -19.58
CA ASP A 63 -0.04 -1.28 -20.51
C ASP A 63 0.62 -1.47 -21.89
N GLU A 64 -0.07 -2.18 -22.79
CA GLU A 64 0.41 -2.46 -24.15
C GLU A 64 0.68 -1.20 -24.99
N SER A 65 0.06 -0.06 -24.62
CA SER A 65 0.27 1.23 -25.28
C SER A 65 1.46 2.01 -24.71
N GLY A 66 2.13 1.48 -23.70
CA GLY A 66 3.22 2.14 -22.99
C GLY A 66 2.75 3.12 -21.91
N LYS A 67 1.47 3.11 -21.54
CA LYS A 67 0.90 4.04 -20.57
C LYS A 67 0.91 3.45 -19.16
N GLU A 68 1.15 4.30 -18.17
CA GLU A 68 1.04 3.92 -16.78
C GLU A 68 -0.43 3.70 -16.34
N VAL A 69 -0.70 2.53 -15.80
CA VAL A 69 -1.97 2.13 -15.20
C VAL A 69 -1.79 1.91 -13.71
N THR A 70 -2.34 2.80 -12.91
CA THR A 70 -2.24 2.75 -11.45
C THR A 70 -3.20 1.70 -10.92
N SER A 71 -2.68 0.71 -10.20
CA SER A 71 -3.51 -0.31 -9.57
C SER A 71 -3.79 -0.02 -8.11
N ASN A 72 -2.88 0.65 -7.41
CA ASN A 72 -3.08 0.94 -5.99
C ASN A 72 -2.26 2.13 -5.48
N PHE A 73 -2.71 2.69 -4.37
CA PHE A 73 -1.95 3.57 -3.51
C PHE A 73 -1.93 3.00 -2.09
N TYR A 74 -0.73 2.90 -1.54
CA TYR A 74 -0.47 2.46 -0.17
C TYR A 74 -0.11 3.67 0.67
N THR A 75 -0.93 3.94 1.67
CA THR A 75 -0.74 5.00 2.66
C THR A 75 -0.39 4.38 4.01
N GLU A 76 -0.32 5.19 5.06
CA GLU A 76 0.02 4.77 6.42
C GLU A 76 -0.78 3.55 6.88
N GLU A 77 -0.14 2.70 7.68
CA GLU A 77 -0.72 1.47 8.25
C GLU A 77 -1.04 0.37 7.21
N GLN A 78 -0.61 0.54 5.94
CA GLN A 78 -0.81 -0.46 4.89
C GLN A 78 0.48 -1.23 4.56
N ALA A 79 0.34 -2.54 4.43
CA ALA A 79 1.39 -3.43 3.97
C ALA A 79 1.37 -3.55 2.44
N ILE A 80 2.56 -3.61 1.84
CA ILE A 80 2.80 -3.83 0.41
C ILE A 80 3.51 -5.18 0.28
N PRO A 81 2.75 -6.29 0.13
CA PRO A 81 3.36 -7.59 -0.03
C PRO A 81 3.90 -7.72 -1.46
N VAL A 82 5.22 -7.89 -1.61
CA VAL A 82 5.83 -8.21 -2.91
C VAL A 82 5.87 -9.72 -3.06
N ILE A 83 4.73 -10.30 -3.44
CA ILE A 83 4.57 -11.73 -3.63
C ILE A 83 5.01 -12.10 -5.04
N ASN A 84 6.10 -12.86 -5.13
CA ASN A 84 6.51 -13.51 -6.38
C ASN A 84 6.05 -14.97 -6.37
N GLU A 85 5.40 -15.38 -7.46
CA GLU A 85 5.20 -16.79 -7.76
C GLU A 85 6.54 -17.39 -8.17
N LYS A 86 7.01 -18.42 -7.45
CA LYS A 86 8.24 -19.19 -7.73
C LYS A 86 8.32 -19.79 -9.15
N THR A 87 7.28 -19.61 -9.97
CA THR A 87 7.10 -20.24 -11.27
C THR A 87 7.47 -19.33 -12.45
N GLN A 88 7.69 -18.02 -12.25
CA GLN A 88 7.92 -17.07 -13.34
C GLN A 88 9.12 -16.13 -13.07
N GLY A 89 10.31 -16.71 -12.90
CA GLY A 89 11.60 -16.00 -13.02
C GLY A 89 11.90 -14.88 -12.01
N ASP A 90 11.16 -14.79 -10.91
CA ASP A 90 11.36 -13.82 -9.81
C ASP A 90 11.35 -12.33 -10.23
N LEU A 91 10.89 -12.01 -11.45
CA LEU A 91 10.87 -10.64 -11.94
C LEU A 91 9.58 -9.92 -11.53
N ALA A 92 9.73 -8.71 -11.01
CA ALA A 92 8.60 -7.85 -10.66
C ALA A 92 7.73 -7.52 -11.88
N LYS A 93 6.40 -7.63 -11.73
CA LYS A 93 5.42 -7.34 -12.79
C LYS A 93 4.96 -5.88 -12.81
N TYR A 94 5.22 -5.14 -11.73
CA TYR A 94 4.76 -3.77 -11.51
C TYR A 94 5.88 -2.91 -10.92
N PHE A 95 5.62 -1.61 -10.87
CA PHE A 95 6.47 -0.62 -10.22
C PHE A 95 5.88 -0.22 -8.87
N LEU A 96 6.76 0.08 -7.91
CA LEU A 96 6.42 0.75 -6.66
C LEU A 96 7.24 2.04 -6.56
N VAL A 97 6.57 3.18 -6.47
CA VAL A 97 7.22 4.50 -6.42
C VAL A 97 6.63 5.37 -5.31
N CYS A 98 7.49 6.05 -4.56
CA CYS A 98 7.07 7.02 -3.55
C CYS A 98 6.49 8.27 -4.23
N VAL A 99 5.22 8.61 -3.97
CA VAL A 99 4.54 9.80 -4.52
C VAL A 99 4.93 11.07 -3.75
N GLU A 100 5.38 10.88 -2.51
CA GLU A 100 5.89 11.87 -1.58
C GLU A 100 7.07 11.27 -0.79
N ASN A 101 7.59 11.98 0.21
CA ASN A 101 8.60 11.37 1.09
C ASN A 101 7.92 10.28 1.92
N CYS A 102 8.58 9.14 2.09
CA CYS A 102 8.03 8.01 2.84
C CYS A 102 9.01 7.54 3.92
N ILE A 103 8.44 7.03 5.01
CA ILE A 103 9.13 6.25 6.04
C ILE A 103 8.53 4.84 5.99
N ILE A 104 9.36 3.84 5.74
CA ILE A 104 8.90 2.48 5.42
C ILE A 104 9.70 1.47 6.22
N VAL A 105 9.00 0.50 6.83
CA VAL A 105 9.64 -0.73 7.32
C VAL A 105 9.90 -1.64 6.13
N VAL A 106 11.14 -2.11 6.00
CA VAL A 106 11.58 -3.00 4.93
C VAL A 106 11.87 -4.37 5.51
N GLY A 107 11.00 -5.34 5.21
CA GLY A 107 11.18 -6.75 5.55
C GLY A 107 11.81 -7.53 4.40
N ASP A 108 12.55 -8.58 4.75
CA ASP A 108 12.96 -9.65 3.85
C ASP A 108 12.64 -11.00 4.50
N VAL A 109 12.48 -12.04 3.67
CA VAL A 109 12.04 -13.36 4.13
C VAL A 109 12.98 -13.99 5.16
N ALA A 110 14.29 -13.75 5.07
CA ALA A 110 15.24 -14.34 6.02
C ALA A 110 15.06 -13.70 7.41
N THR A 111 14.92 -12.38 7.44
CA THR A 111 14.66 -11.62 8.66
C THR A 111 13.28 -11.96 9.25
N GLU A 112 12.24 -12.04 8.42
CA GLU A 112 10.89 -12.42 8.86
C GLU A 112 10.87 -13.81 9.51
N ASN A 113 11.47 -14.82 8.86
CA ASN A 113 11.53 -16.17 9.40
C ASN A 113 12.29 -16.24 10.74
N MET A 114 13.39 -15.49 10.86
CA MET A 114 14.13 -15.39 12.12
C MET A 114 13.27 -14.78 13.22
N MET A 115 12.52 -13.72 12.89
CA MET A 115 11.65 -13.03 13.83
C MET A 115 10.45 -13.88 14.25
N PHE A 116 9.86 -14.66 13.35
CA PHE A 116 8.75 -15.56 13.69
C PHE A 116 9.20 -16.72 14.57
N ASN A 117 10.39 -17.28 14.33
CA ASN A 117 10.95 -18.31 15.20
C ASN A 117 11.24 -17.79 16.61
N LYS A 118 11.69 -16.53 16.73
CA LYS A 118 11.99 -15.90 18.01
C LYS A 118 10.73 -15.41 18.74
N TYR A 119 9.76 -14.89 18.00
CA TYR A 119 8.52 -14.30 18.52
C TYR A 119 7.30 -14.85 17.76
N PRO A 120 6.80 -16.07 18.07
CA PRO A 120 5.70 -16.70 17.33
C PRO A 120 4.39 -15.88 17.31
N GLN A 121 4.16 -15.07 18.34
CA GLN A 121 3.00 -14.16 18.40
C GLN A 121 3.00 -13.14 17.24
N LEU A 122 4.17 -12.80 16.69
CA LEU A 122 4.32 -11.88 15.56
C LEU A 122 3.70 -12.46 14.28
N GLU A 123 3.85 -13.76 14.05
CA GLU A 123 3.24 -14.45 12.91
C GLU A 123 1.71 -14.38 12.98
N MET A 124 1.14 -14.60 14.18
CA MET A 124 -0.31 -14.51 14.39
C MET A 124 -0.83 -13.08 14.12
N MET A 125 -0.10 -12.06 14.58
CA MET A 125 -0.43 -10.67 14.33
C MET A 125 -0.42 -10.34 12.84
N ILE A 126 0.67 -10.66 12.14
CA ILE A 126 0.82 -10.38 10.71
C ILE A 126 -0.24 -11.11 9.90
N ARG A 127 -0.56 -12.37 10.26
CA ARG A 127 -1.63 -13.12 9.61
C ARG A 127 -2.99 -12.40 9.74
N LYS A 128 -3.38 -11.99 10.95
CA LYS A 128 -4.62 -11.22 11.16
C LYS A 128 -4.64 -9.92 10.37
N MET A 129 -3.50 -9.22 10.33
CA MET A 129 -3.37 -7.99 9.57
C MET A 129 -3.53 -8.22 8.06
N MET A 130 -2.95 -9.31 7.54
CA MET A 130 -3.14 -9.71 6.15
C MET A 130 -4.59 -10.07 5.84
N GLU A 131 -5.28 -10.78 6.74
CA GLU A 131 -6.70 -11.12 6.59
C GLU A 131 -7.58 -9.86 6.46
N ILE A 132 -7.35 -8.85 7.32
CA ILE A 132 -8.04 -7.55 7.25
C ILE A 132 -7.75 -6.86 5.91
N ASN A 133 -6.48 -6.72 5.54
CA ASN A 133 -6.06 -6.07 4.29
C ASN A 133 -6.64 -6.76 3.05
N ILE A 134 -6.70 -8.09 3.04
CA ILE A 134 -7.30 -8.87 1.94
C ILE A 134 -8.81 -8.62 1.87
N GLY A 135 -9.50 -8.58 3.01
CA GLY A 135 -10.93 -8.25 3.07
C GLY A 135 -11.22 -6.87 2.49
N GLU A 136 -10.46 -5.85 2.89
CA GLU A 136 -10.57 -4.49 2.35
C GLU A 136 -10.29 -4.45 0.85
N MET A 137 -9.25 -5.16 0.38
CA MET A 137 -8.92 -5.23 -1.04
C MET A 137 -10.04 -5.89 -1.85
N GLN A 138 -10.67 -6.95 -1.33
CA GLN A 138 -11.82 -7.60 -1.97
C GLN A 138 -13.03 -6.68 -2.05
N GLU A 139 -13.36 -5.95 -0.98
CA GLU A 139 -14.46 -4.99 -0.98
C GLU A 139 -14.20 -3.85 -1.98
N GLN A 140 -12.98 -3.29 -1.98
CA GLN A 140 -12.59 -2.25 -2.93
C GLN A 140 -12.67 -2.73 -4.38
N PHE A 141 -12.19 -3.95 -4.66
CA PHE A 141 -12.25 -4.54 -6.00
C PHE A 141 -13.69 -4.81 -6.45
N GLY A 142 -14.52 -5.37 -5.57
CA GLY A 142 -15.95 -5.58 -5.84
C GLY A 142 -16.69 -4.26 -6.11
N GLY A 143 -16.40 -3.22 -5.32
CA GLY A 143 -16.89 -1.87 -5.54
C GLY A 143 -16.42 -1.28 -6.87
N PHE A 144 -15.15 -1.50 -7.23
CA PHE A 144 -14.59 -1.00 -8.49
C PHE A 144 -15.28 -1.60 -9.73
N ILE A 145 -15.61 -2.89 -9.71
CA ILE A 145 -16.26 -3.57 -10.84
C ILE A 145 -17.75 -3.21 -10.94
N SER A 146 -18.42 -3.09 -9.79
CA SER A 146 -19.88 -2.88 -9.74
C SER A 146 -20.32 -1.41 -9.84
N SER A 147 -19.42 -0.46 -9.59
CA SER A 147 -19.77 0.96 -9.48
C SER A 147 -19.46 1.77 -10.73
N SER A 148 -20.27 2.79 -10.98
CA SER A 148 -19.97 3.79 -12.01
C SER A 148 -18.69 4.59 -11.65
N PRO A 149 -18.01 5.22 -12.62
CA PRO A 149 -16.88 6.10 -12.34
C PRO A 149 -17.13 7.19 -11.29
N GLU A 150 -18.33 7.75 -11.27
CA GLU A 150 -18.69 8.79 -10.29
C GLU A 150 -18.81 8.20 -8.88
N GLU A 151 -19.45 7.04 -8.75
CA GLU A 151 -19.57 6.33 -7.47
C GLU A 151 -18.20 5.87 -6.96
N ARG A 152 -17.31 5.38 -7.84
CA ARG A 152 -15.91 5.09 -7.46
C ARG A 152 -15.21 6.31 -6.86
N TYR A 153 -15.38 7.48 -7.48
CA TYR A 153 -14.79 8.71 -6.94
C TYR A 153 -15.41 9.14 -5.60
N LYS A 154 -16.73 9.02 -5.44
CA LYS A 154 -17.42 9.29 -4.16
C LYS A 154 -16.96 8.33 -3.06
N THR A 155 -16.73 7.06 -3.39
CA THR A 155 -16.19 6.08 -2.45
C THR A 155 -14.80 6.48 -1.98
N VAL A 156 -13.90 6.89 -2.88
CA VAL A 156 -12.57 7.39 -2.50
C VAL A 156 -12.67 8.67 -1.65
N LEU A 157 -13.56 9.60 -1.99
CA LEU A 157 -13.82 10.80 -1.18
C LEU A 157 -14.24 10.46 0.26
N ARG A 158 -15.04 9.42 0.45
CA ARG A 158 -15.56 9.01 1.75
C ARG A 158 -14.56 8.18 2.54
N GLN A 159 -13.92 7.19 1.91
CA GLN A 159 -13.07 6.20 2.58
C GLN A 159 -11.60 6.66 2.68
N ARG A 160 -11.11 7.43 1.70
CA ARG A 160 -9.70 7.87 1.64
C ARG A 160 -9.62 9.36 1.25
N PRO A 161 -10.27 10.27 2.00
CA PRO A 161 -10.33 11.70 1.65
C PRO A 161 -8.94 12.32 1.44
N HIS A 162 -7.99 12.00 2.33
CA HIS A 162 -6.62 12.52 2.27
C HIS A 162 -5.85 12.11 1.02
N LEU A 163 -6.17 10.97 0.40
CA LEU A 163 -5.47 10.50 -0.79
C LEU A 163 -5.63 11.48 -1.96
N ILE A 164 -6.81 12.11 -2.08
CA ILE A 164 -7.18 12.97 -3.20
C ILE A 164 -6.30 14.22 -3.28
N ASP A 165 -5.83 14.71 -2.14
CA ASP A 165 -5.00 15.90 -2.03
C ASP A 165 -3.49 15.59 -2.11
N ARG A 166 -3.11 14.32 -1.88
CA ARG A 166 -1.72 13.86 -1.88
C ARG A 166 -1.21 13.45 -3.26
N VAL A 167 -2.08 12.93 -4.12
CA VAL A 167 -1.65 12.33 -5.40
C VAL A 167 -2.00 13.21 -6.62
N PRO A 168 -1.15 13.23 -7.66
CA PRO A 168 -1.47 13.91 -8.90
C PRO A 168 -2.78 13.43 -9.55
N GLN A 169 -3.55 14.37 -10.11
CA GLN A 169 -4.87 14.08 -10.66
C GLN A 169 -4.88 13.01 -11.76
N HIS A 170 -3.85 12.93 -12.60
CA HIS A 170 -3.76 11.92 -13.65
C HIS A 170 -3.55 10.51 -13.08
N GLN A 171 -2.82 10.37 -11.97
CA GLN A 171 -2.62 9.09 -11.28
C GLN A 171 -3.90 8.66 -10.57
N LEU A 172 -4.60 9.62 -9.94
CA LEU A 172 -5.92 9.36 -9.36
C LEU A 172 -6.95 8.93 -10.41
N ALA A 173 -6.97 9.59 -11.57
CA ALA A 173 -7.86 9.21 -12.67
C ALA A 173 -7.56 7.77 -13.16
N SER A 174 -6.27 7.45 -13.32
CA SER A 174 -5.79 6.11 -13.66
C SER A 174 -6.23 5.06 -12.64
N TYR A 175 -6.08 5.34 -11.33
CA TYR A 175 -6.54 4.46 -10.24
C TYR A 175 -8.06 4.25 -10.25
N LEU A 176 -8.82 5.27 -10.63
CA LEU A 176 -10.28 5.20 -10.78
C LEU A 176 -10.71 4.57 -12.12
N GLY A 177 -9.78 4.12 -12.97
CA GLY A 177 -10.08 3.55 -14.27
C GLY A 177 -10.77 4.52 -15.23
N ILE A 178 -10.41 5.81 -15.18
CA ILE A 178 -10.96 6.87 -16.04
C ILE A 178 -9.89 7.83 -16.56
N THR A 179 -10.27 8.69 -17.50
CA THR A 179 -9.39 9.74 -18.00
C THR A 179 -9.33 10.96 -17.06
N PRO A 180 -8.24 11.75 -17.07
CA PRO A 180 -8.14 12.98 -16.27
C PRO A 180 -9.26 14.00 -16.56
N GLU A 181 -9.71 14.10 -17.80
CA GLU A 181 -10.82 14.97 -18.22
C GLU A 181 -12.14 14.48 -17.63
N SER A 182 -12.35 13.15 -17.60
CA SER A 182 -13.54 12.54 -17.02
C SER A 182 -13.59 12.75 -15.51
N LEU A 183 -12.45 12.58 -14.81
CA LEU A 183 -12.33 12.93 -13.39
C LEU A 183 -12.62 14.42 -13.14
N SER A 184 -12.08 15.31 -13.99
CA SER A 184 -12.33 16.76 -13.89
C SER A 184 -13.83 17.10 -14.01
N ARG A 185 -14.54 16.46 -14.95
CA ARG A 185 -15.99 16.62 -15.12
C ARG A 185 -16.78 16.11 -13.91
N ILE A 186 -16.41 14.96 -13.36
CA ILE A 186 -17.01 14.40 -12.14
C ILE A 186 -16.83 15.35 -10.95
N LYS A 187 -15.60 15.82 -10.70
CA LYS A 187 -15.30 16.79 -9.63
C LYS A 187 -16.18 18.05 -9.72
N LYS A 188 -16.32 18.63 -10.91
CA LYS A 188 -17.15 19.83 -11.13
C LYS A 188 -18.64 19.59 -10.81
N ARG A 189 -19.18 18.43 -11.20
CA ARG A 189 -20.58 18.08 -10.97
C ARG A 189 -20.89 17.85 -9.49
N ILE A 190 -20.01 17.15 -8.78
CA ILE A 190 -20.17 16.94 -7.32
C ILE A 190 -20.09 18.28 -6.58
N LYS A 191 -19.13 19.15 -6.93
CA LYS A 191 -19.04 20.48 -6.32
C LYS A 191 -20.30 21.32 -6.54
N LYS A 192 -20.96 21.21 -7.69
CA LYS A 192 -22.24 21.89 -7.96
C LYS A 192 -23.44 21.29 -7.23
N SER A 193 -23.40 20.01 -6.87
CA SER A 193 -24.51 19.33 -6.18
C SER A 193 -24.52 19.53 -4.67
N ASN A 194 -23.40 20.02 -4.09
CA ASN A 194 -23.28 20.35 -2.67
C ASN A 194 -23.59 21.83 -2.36
N TYR A 195 -24.13 22.56 -3.35
CA TYR A 195 -24.71 23.91 -3.25
C TYR A 195 -26.12 23.89 -3.83
#